data_AF-A0AAW1L0S0-F1
#
_entry.id   AF-A0AAW1L0S0-F1
#
_cell.length_a   1.000
_cell.length_b   1.000
_cell.length_c   1.000
_cell.angle_alpha   90.00
_cell.angle_beta   90.00
_cell.angle_gamma   90.00
#
_symmetry.space_group_name_H-M   'P 1'
#
loop_
_entity.id
_entity.type
_entity.pdbx_description
1 polymer ?
#
loop_
_entity_poly.entity_id
_entity_poly.type
_entity_poly.pdbx_seq_one_letter_code
_entity_poly.pdbx_strand_id
1 'polypeptide(L)'
;MLPAKFLPLLRGSISSRNIHKSASNLEKFQNPFLRTLRILRDDLKLTKKPNIDQNLNLMNIFPSYVDVLVIGGGVMGSSIAYWLKEKSGPNGVRLAVLEKDPTYANSTSVLSMGGLRQQFSLPENIQMSLYGAEFIRKLKDRFGRMGEVSFTPNGCLTLATEIGASQLLDTARLQKELGAVNVVLSANQLKERFPWMNVKDIEAGCLGLEMEGCFDSWAMFCALKQGAMSLGAQYVTCELNDFVFTSRHDIEIEGVQPGSYEGIDEVIVKLPDGQMKSIHFSICVLACGADTGDIAKLARIGTGEGLLSIPLPIEKRKRYVYSFSAQDEGPGLNTPLTIDYTGAYFRRDGLGGTYIGGLSPLPGEDPKAEDLDANSVNKYFDEKFFSILRHRVPVFKDVNVKHAWSGFYDFNYYDENGIVGPHPYYHNMYIAAGFSSHGIQQAPAVGRAVAELILDGDFQTLSLNRLGFDRLVIDKPITEICVV
;
A
#
# COMPACT_ATOMS: atom_id res chain seq x y z
N MET A 1 -33.74 9.78 15.43
CA MET A 1 -34.58 9.05 16.40
C MET A 1 -34.81 7.64 15.88
N LEU A 2 -34.05 6.67 16.41
CA LEU A 2 -34.25 5.22 16.30
C LEU A 2 -33.72 4.64 17.64
N PRO A 3 -34.38 3.62 18.22
CA PRO A 3 -34.47 3.52 19.67
C PRO A 3 -33.36 2.70 20.33
N ALA A 4 -32.90 3.21 21.47
CA ALA A 4 -32.13 2.48 22.47
C ALA A 4 -32.97 1.34 23.05
N LYS A 5 -32.43 0.13 23.05
CA LYS A 5 -32.75 -0.98 23.97
C LYS A 5 -31.85 -2.16 23.62
N PHE A 6 -30.84 -2.44 24.45
CA PHE A 6 -30.41 -3.81 24.83
C PHE A 6 -29.27 -3.72 25.86
N LEU A 7 -29.66 -3.69 27.13
CA LEU A 7 -28.96 -4.27 28.28
C LEU A 7 -30.09 -4.61 29.28
N PRO A 8 -30.11 -5.80 29.91
CA PRO A 8 -29.00 -6.26 30.74
C PRO A 8 -28.71 -7.77 30.70
N LEU A 9 -27.49 -8.18 31.09
CA LEU A 9 -27.20 -9.40 31.86
C LEU A 9 -25.68 -9.44 32.17
N LEU A 10 -25.26 -8.66 33.17
CA LEU A 10 -23.96 -8.79 33.82
C LEU A 10 -24.20 -8.90 35.32
N ARG A 11 -24.13 -10.13 35.83
CA ARG A 11 -23.82 -10.46 37.24
C ARG A 11 -23.62 -11.97 37.34
N GLY A 12 -22.37 -12.40 37.19
CA GLY A 12 -21.97 -13.79 37.36
C GLY A 12 -20.44 -13.96 37.25
N SER A 13 -19.79 -14.07 38.41
CA SER A 13 -18.42 -14.53 38.67
C SER A 13 -17.31 -14.17 37.67
N ILE A 14 -16.54 -13.13 38.02
CA ILE A 14 -15.19 -12.92 37.50
C ILE A 14 -14.29 -14.02 38.08
N SER A 15 -14.14 -15.11 37.32
CA SER A 15 -13.08 -16.09 37.48
C SER A 15 -11.95 -15.71 36.55
N SER A 16 -10.83 -15.30 37.12
CA SER A 16 -9.59 -14.97 36.43
C SER A 16 -9.08 -16.12 35.56
N ARG A 17 -8.96 -15.93 34.24
CA ARG A 17 -7.89 -16.48 33.38
C ARG A 17 -7.86 -15.84 31.98
N ASN A 18 -6.68 -15.30 31.65
CA ASN A 18 -6.06 -15.06 30.35
C ASN A 18 -6.81 -14.29 29.26
N ILE A 19 -7.16 -13.04 29.56
CA ILE A 19 -7.19 -11.96 28.56
C ILE A 19 -5.73 -11.69 28.17
N HIS A 20 -5.41 -11.68 26.87
CA HIS A 20 -4.12 -11.25 26.34
C HIS A 20 -3.76 -9.87 26.90
N LYS A 21 -2.89 -9.84 27.91
CA LYS A 21 -2.34 -8.62 28.48
C LYS A 21 -1.31 -8.05 27.50
N SER A 22 -1.73 -7.22 26.55
CA SER A 22 -0.83 -6.30 25.83
C SER A 22 -0.54 -5.04 26.65
N ALA A 23 -0.18 -5.21 27.92
CA ALA A 23 0.09 -4.11 28.84
C ALA A 23 1.43 -4.30 29.55
N SER A 24 2.51 -4.37 28.77
CA SER A 24 3.87 -3.99 29.18
C SER A 24 4.84 -4.23 28.02
N ASN A 25 4.80 -3.36 27.03
CA ASN A 25 5.94 -3.06 26.13
C ASN A 25 5.55 -1.87 25.25
N LEU A 26 5.33 -0.72 25.89
CA LEU A 26 5.73 0.55 25.26
C LEU A 26 7.26 0.51 25.21
N GLU A 27 7.80 -0.30 24.29
CA GLU A 27 9.23 -0.41 24.10
C GLU A 27 9.77 0.96 23.70
N LYS A 28 10.76 1.40 24.46
CA LYS A 28 11.56 2.62 24.20
C LYS A 28 11.82 2.69 22.70
N PHE A 29 11.43 3.80 22.07
CA PHE A 29 11.80 4.13 20.69
C PHE A 29 13.28 3.80 20.48
N GLN A 30 13.55 2.69 19.77
CA GLN A 30 14.91 2.31 19.44
C GLN A 30 15.45 3.38 18.49
N ASN A 31 16.68 3.84 18.74
CA ASN A 31 17.30 4.86 17.90
C ASN A 31 17.22 4.44 16.41
N PRO A 32 16.63 5.26 15.53
CA PRO A 32 16.40 4.90 14.13
C PRO A 32 17.66 4.46 13.38
N PHE A 33 18.82 5.04 13.68
CA PHE A 33 20.09 4.65 13.05
C PHE A 33 20.53 3.24 13.46
N LEU A 34 20.37 2.87 14.73
CA LEU A 34 20.72 1.53 15.21
C LEU A 34 19.79 0.46 14.62
N ARG A 35 18.50 0.80 14.45
CA ARG A 35 17.53 -0.04 13.75
C ARG A 35 17.91 -0.23 12.29
N THR A 36 18.22 0.84 11.56
CA THR A 36 18.65 0.79 10.16
C THR A 36 19.93 -0.02 9.99
N LEU A 37 20.92 0.13 10.88
CA LEU A 37 22.16 -0.65 10.87
C LEU A 37 21.93 -2.14 11.11
N ARG A 38 20.96 -2.50 11.97
CA ARG A 38 20.60 -3.90 12.20
C ARG A 38 19.97 -4.52 10.94
N ILE A 39 18.99 -3.85 10.35
CA ILE A 39 18.34 -4.28 9.10
C ILE A 39 19.39 -4.47 7.99
N LEU A 40 20.31 -3.52 7.85
CA LEU A 40 21.43 -3.60 6.90
C LEU A 40 22.30 -4.85 7.08
N ARG A 41 22.63 -5.19 8.32
CA ARG A 41 23.48 -6.35 8.63
C ARG A 41 22.79 -7.67 8.30
N ASP A 42 21.49 -7.76 8.49
CA ASP A 42 20.74 -9.00 8.26
C ASP A 42 20.42 -9.20 6.78
N ASP A 43 20.16 -8.12 6.03
CA ASP A 43 20.02 -8.16 4.56
C ASP A 43 21.29 -8.66 3.86
N LEU A 44 22.48 -8.26 4.32
CA LEU A 44 23.76 -8.67 3.72
C LEU A 44 24.10 -10.16 3.93
N LYS A 45 23.46 -10.86 4.87
CA LYS A 45 23.73 -12.29 5.13
C LYS A 45 22.97 -13.23 4.20
N LEU A 46 21.92 -12.75 3.52
CA LEU A 46 20.98 -13.57 2.74
C LEU A 46 21.37 -13.71 1.25
N THR A 47 22.40 -12.99 0.79
CA THR A 47 22.84 -13.00 -0.62
C THR A 47 23.66 -14.23 -1.00
N LYS A 48 23.03 -15.41 -1.16
CA LYS A 48 23.60 -16.50 -1.95
C LYS A 48 22.65 -16.84 -3.11
N LYS A 49 23.12 -16.63 -4.34
CA LYS A 49 22.33 -16.88 -5.56
C LYS A 49 22.14 -18.39 -5.80
N PRO A 50 20.91 -18.88 -6.01
CA PRO A 50 20.66 -20.27 -6.40
C PRO A 50 20.88 -20.50 -7.91
N ASN A 51 21.03 -21.77 -8.27
CA ASN A 51 21.28 -22.24 -9.64
C ASN A 51 19.96 -22.31 -10.43
N ILE A 52 19.88 -21.65 -11.59
CA ILE A 52 18.62 -21.29 -12.27
C ILE A 52 18.01 -22.45 -13.08
N ASP A 53 18.80 -23.43 -13.50
CA ASP A 53 18.39 -24.37 -14.58
C ASP A 53 17.45 -25.51 -14.16
N GLN A 54 17.37 -25.87 -12.87
CA GLN A 54 16.46 -26.95 -12.41
C GLN A 54 15.02 -26.48 -12.11
N ASN A 55 14.79 -25.17 -11.92
CA ASN A 55 13.48 -24.63 -11.53
C ASN A 55 12.51 -24.40 -12.72
N LEU A 56 13.02 -24.32 -13.95
CA LEU A 56 12.20 -24.01 -15.14
C LEU A 56 11.16 -25.10 -15.47
N ASN A 57 11.45 -26.37 -15.16
CA ASN A 57 10.50 -27.48 -15.42
C ASN A 57 9.35 -27.55 -14.39
N LEU A 58 9.52 -27.00 -13.18
CA LEU A 58 8.48 -26.96 -12.15
C LEU A 58 7.49 -25.80 -12.34
N MET A 59 7.89 -24.72 -13.02
CA MET A 59 7.04 -23.54 -13.23
C MET A 59 5.77 -23.81 -14.07
N ASN A 60 5.75 -24.88 -14.87
CA ASN A 60 4.63 -25.22 -15.75
C ASN A 60 3.59 -26.17 -15.13
N ILE A 61 3.81 -26.70 -13.92
CA ILE A 61 2.87 -27.60 -13.27
C ILE A 61 1.94 -26.80 -12.38
N PHE A 62 0.63 -26.90 -12.58
CA PHE A 62 -0.36 -26.25 -11.74
C PHE A 62 -0.20 -26.67 -10.24
N PRO A 63 -0.07 -25.73 -9.29
CA PRO A 63 0.21 -26.07 -7.90
C PRO A 63 -1.05 -26.45 -7.13
N SER A 64 -1.39 -27.74 -7.07
CA SER A 64 -2.55 -28.20 -6.29
C SER A 64 -2.38 -28.09 -4.77
N TYR A 65 -1.15 -27.95 -4.27
CA TYR A 65 -0.84 -27.81 -2.84
C TYR A 65 0.30 -26.83 -2.62
N VAL A 66 0.07 -25.82 -1.77
CA VAL A 66 1.06 -24.81 -1.37
C VAL A 66 1.07 -24.64 0.15
N ASP A 67 2.17 -24.15 0.70
CA ASP A 67 2.22 -23.78 2.11
C ASP A 67 1.65 -22.37 2.29
N VAL A 68 1.97 -21.45 1.38
CA VAL A 68 1.44 -20.09 1.36
C VAL A 68 0.83 -19.76 0.00
N LEU A 69 -0.43 -19.33 0.00
CA LEU A 69 -1.13 -18.78 -1.15
C LEU A 69 -1.28 -17.27 -1.01
N VAL A 70 -0.78 -16.50 -1.98
CA VAL A 70 -1.00 -15.05 -2.05
C VAL A 70 -2.01 -14.78 -3.16
N ILE A 71 -3.12 -14.13 -2.84
CA ILE A 71 -4.15 -13.77 -3.82
C ILE A 71 -3.95 -12.30 -4.19
N GLY A 72 -3.65 -12.04 -5.47
CA GLY A 72 -3.27 -10.73 -6.00
C GLY A 72 -1.77 -10.63 -6.28
N GLY A 73 -1.40 -10.49 -7.55
CA GLY A 73 0.00 -10.49 -8.00
C GLY A 73 0.60 -9.11 -8.24
N GLY A 74 -0.05 -8.03 -7.80
CA GLY A 74 0.47 -6.66 -7.88
C GLY A 74 1.69 -6.43 -6.99
N VAL A 75 2.10 -5.17 -6.81
CA VAL A 75 3.29 -4.81 -6.01
C VAL A 75 3.24 -5.35 -4.58
N MET A 76 2.06 -5.36 -3.96
CA MET A 76 1.88 -5.80 -2.57
C MET A 76 2.08 -7.31 -2.44
N GLY A 77 1.32 -8.09 -3.20
CA GLY A 77 1.48 -9.55 -3.22
C GLY A 77 2.86 -10.00 -3.70
N SER A 78 3.44 -9.32 -4.68
CA SER A 78 4.81 -9.59 -5.13
C SER A 78 5.87 -9.25 -4.09
N SER A 79 5.66 -8.20 -3.28
CA SER A 79 6.56 -7.89 -2.18
C SER A 79 6.47 -8.93 -1.06
N ILE A 80 5.26 -9.37 -0.71
CA ILE A 80 5.03 -10.45 0.26
C ILE A 80 5.69 -11.75 -0.21
N ALA A 81 5.46 -12.14 -1.47
CA ALA A 81 6.08 -13.31 -2.08
C ALA A 81 7.60 -13.23 -2.07
N TYR A 82 8.18 -12.08 -2.44
CA TYR A 82 9.62 -11.85 -2.41
C TYR A 82 10.19 -12.04 -1.01
N TRP A 83 9.63 -11.38 0.01
CA TRP A 83 10.16 -11.46 1.37
C TRP A 83 9.97 -12.84 2.02
N LEU A 84 8.86 -13.52 1.76
CA LEU A 84 8.66 -14.90 2.21
C LEU A 84 9.74 -15.83 1.64
N LYS A 85 10.04 -15.71 0.34
CA LYS A 85 11.07 -16.53 -0.32
C LYS A 85 12.49 -16.10 0.03
N GLU A 86 12.75 -14.81 0.20
CA GLU A 86 14.05 -14.29 0.66
C GLU A 86 14.38 -14.82 2.06
N LYS A 87 13.40 -14.81 2.97
CA LYS A 87 13.60 -15.21 4.37
C LYS A 87 13.62 -16.72 4.59
N SER A 88 12.78 -17.46 3.86
CA SER A 88 12.71 -18.94 3.96
C SER A 88 13.69 -19.65 3.02
N GLY A 89 14.23 -18.94 2.03
CA GLY A 89 15.07 -19.48 0.98
C GLY A 89 14.29 -20.17 -0.15
N PRO A 90 14.97 -20.55 -1.25
CA PRO A 90 14.31 -21.10 -2.43
C PRO A 90 13.56 -22.41 -2.20
N ASN A 91 14.10 -23.26 -1.32
CA ASN A 91 13.50 -24.54 -0.92
C ASN A 91 12.74 -24.45 0.40
N GLY A 92 12.47 -23.23 0.89
CA GLY A 92 11.65 -22.97 2.07
C GLY A 92 10.16 -23.20 1.79
N VAL A 93 9.32 -22.20 2.09
CA VAL A 93 7.88 -22.34 1.86
C VAL A 93 7.56 -22.52 0.37
N ARG A 94 6.67 -23.45 0.06
CA ARG A 94 6.04 -23.58 -1.26
C ARG A 94 5.01 -22.48 -1.40
N LEU A 95 5.24 -21.57 -2.33
CA LEU A 95 4.47 -20.33 -2.44
C LEU A 95 3.88 -20.19 -3.84
N ALA A 96 2.57 -19.96 -3.91
CA ALA A 96 1.90 -19.56 -5.14
C ALA A 96 1.32 -18.14 -5.01
N VAL A 97 1.38 -17.37 -6.10
CA VAL A 97 0.76 -16.06 -6.25
C VAL A 97 -0.27 -16.15 -7.36
N LEU A 98 -1.53 -15.86 -7.04
CA LEU A 98 -2.62 -15.81 -8.03
C LEU A 98 -2.71 -14.40 -8.62
N GLU A 99 -2.74 -14.31 -9.95
CA GLU A 99 -2.98 -13.07 -10.67
C GLU A 99 -3.99 -13.31 -11.80
N LYS A 100 -5.06 -12.52 -11.85
CA LYS A 100 -6.11 -12.67 -12.86
C LYS A 100 -5.70 -12.07 -14.21
N ASP A 101 -4.92 -11.00 -14.20
CA ASP A 101 -4.47 -10.28 -15.40
C ASP A 101 -2.93 -10.28 -15.49
N PRO A 102 -2.33 -11.12 -16.34
CA PRO A 102 -0.88 -11.21 -16.46
C PRO A 102 -0.28 -9.97 -17.15
N THR A 103 -1.10 -9.12 -17.78
CA THR A 103 -0.67 -7.85 -18.39
C THR A 103 -0.60 -6.71 -17.39
N TYR A 104 -1.32 -6.83 -16.26
CA TYR A 104 -1.47 -5.80 -15.22
C TYR A 104 -2.03 -4.47 -15.75
N ALA A 105 -2.73 -4.48 -16.88
CA ALA A 105 -3.15 -3.25 -17.59
C ALA A 105 -4.00 -2.33 -16.71
N ASN A 106 -4.84 -2.90 -15.85
CA ASN A 106 -5.72 -2.16 -14.93
C ASN A 106 -5.19 -2.15 -13.48
N SER A 107 -3.98 -2.65 -13.23
CA SER A 107 -3.43 -2.71 -11.88
C SER A 107 -2.94 -1.33 -11.42
N THR A 108 -3.29 -0.96 -10.20
CA THR A 108 -2.76 0.23 -9.52
C THR A 108 -1.24 0.25 -9.46
N SER A 109 -0.60 -0.93 -9.54
CA SER A 109 0.86 -1.05 -9.55
C SER A 109 1.52 -0.41 -10.77
N VAL A 110 0.82 -0.41 -11.91
CA VAL A 110 1.32 0.10 -13.20
C VAL A 110 0.85 1.52 -13.46
N LEU A 111 -0.35 1.86 -12.99
CA LEU A 111 -1.00 3.15 -13.27
C LEU A 111 -0.58 4.26 -12.30
N SER A 112 0.29 3.95 -11.32
CA SER A 112 0.86 4.91 -10.38
C SER A 112 1.82 5.88 -11.07
N MET A 113 1.86 7.13 -10.60
CA MET A 113 2.86 8.12 -11.04
C MET A 113 4.23 7.98 -10.36
N GLY A 114 4.38 7.05 -9.40
CA GLY A 114 5.66 6.73 -8.78
C GLY A 114 6.18 7.74 -7.75
N GLY A 115 5.31 8.34 -6.94
CA GLY A 115 5.71 9.26 -5.87
C GLY A 115 6.34 8.55 -4.67
N LEU A 116 7.35 9.18 -4.06
CA LEU A 116 8.00 8.75 -2.81
C LEU A 116 8.04 9.94 -1.84
N ARG A 117 7.42 9.78 -0.66
CA ARG A 117 7.38 10.80 0.39
C ARG A 117 7.37 10.17 1.79
N GLN A 118 7.84 10.92 2.78
CA GLN A 118 7.69 10.61 4.20
C GLN A 118 6.68 11.54 4.89
N GLN A 119 6.04 12.44 4.14
CA GLN A 119 5.15 13.48 4.66
C GLN A 119 3.76 12.96 5.08
N PHE A 120 3.75 12.16 6.14
CA PHE A 120 2.59 11.57 6.78
C PHE A 120 2.44 12.09 8.22
N SER A 121 1.33 11.75 8.86
CA SER A 121 1.03 12.10 10.26
C SER A 121 1.00 10.88 11.19
N LEU A 122 0.87 9.67 10.65
CA LEU A 122 0.96 8.44 11.44
C LEU A 122 2.40 7.90 11.45
N PRO A 123 2.95 7.55 12.63
CA PRO A 123 4.30 6.99 12.74
C PRO A 123 4.52 5.75 11.86
N GLU A 124 3.51 4.89 11.73
CA GLU A 124 3.56 3.67 10.93
C GLU A 124 3.78 4.00 9.45
N ASN A 125 3.04 4.99 8.92
CA ASN A 125 3.17 5.42 7.52
C ASN A 125 4.52 6.10 7.26
N ILE A 126 5.00 6.93 8.19
CA ILE A 126 6.32 7.56 8.08
C ILE A 126 7.41 6.48 8.04
N GLN A 127 7.37 5.52 8.97
CA GLN A 127 8.38 4.46 9.08
C GLN A 127 8.32 3.46 7.91
N MET A 128 7.13 3.08 7.44
CA MET A 128 6.99 2.26 6.23
C MET A 128 7.58 2.97 5.01
N SER A 129 7.32 4.27 4.86
CA SER A 129 7.84 5.05 3.74
C SER A 129 9.35 5.27 3.80
N LEU A 130 9.93 5.45 5.01
CA LEU A 130 11.38 5.47 5.22
C LEU A 130 12.02 4.12 4.83
N TYR A 131 11.42 3.01 5.26
CA TYR A 131 11.87 1.67 4.87
C TYR A 131 11.79 1.47 3.36
N GLY A 132 10.68 1.88 2.75
CA GLY A 132 10.47 1.83 1.30
C GLY A 132 11.52 2.61 0.53
N ALA A 133 11.82 3.84 0.96
CA ALA A 133 12.87 4.66 0.35
C ALA A 133 14.25 3.99 0.45
N GLU A 134 14.59 3.42 1.61
CA GLU A 134 15.84 2.68 1.80
C GLU A 134 15.92 1.42 0.93
N PHE A 135 14.79 0.73 0.75
CA PHE A 135 14.71 -0.43 -0.13
C PHE A 135 14.91 -0.03 -1.59
N ILE A 136 14.25 1.03 -2.05
CA ILE A 136 14.40 1.59 -3.40
C ILE A 136 15.86 2.01 -3.67
N ARG A 137 16.52 2.65 -2.69
CA ARG A 137 17.93 3.04 -2.81
C ARG A 137 18.87 1.86 -3.05
N LYS A 138 18.53 0.69 -2.51
CA LYS A 138 19.33 -0.55 -2.62
C LYS A 138 18.77 -1.53 -3.65
N LEU A 139 17.76 -1.12 -4.42
CA LEU A 139 17.06 -2.01 -5.33
C LEU A 139 18.01 -2.56 -6.39
N LYS A 140 18.89 -1.70 -6.93
CA LYS A 140 19.92 -2.06 -7.89
C LYS A 140 20.98 -2.99 -7.31
N ASP A 141 21.37 -2.81 -6.06
CA ASP A 141 22.32 -3.71 -5.37
C ASP A 141 21.70 -5.10 -5.18
N ARG A 142 20.41 -5.15 -4.88
CA ARG A 142 19.64 -6.38 -4.62
C ARG A 142 19.32 -7.16 -5.90
N PHE A 143 18.85 -6.49 -6.94
CA PHE A 143 18.34 -7.11 -8.17
C PHE A 143 19.20 -6.86 -9.41
N GLY A 144 20.38 -6.25 -9.24
CA GLY A 144 21.25 -5.87 -10.36
C GLY A 144 20.55 -4.89 -11.31
N ARG A 145 20.74 -5.08 -12.62
CA ARG A 145 20.13 -4.21 -13.66
C ARG A 145 18.59 -4.16 -13.58
N MET A 146 17.95 -5.21 -13.06
CA MET A 146 16.49 -5.25 -12.91
C MET A 146 15.98 -4.31 -11.82
N GLY A 147 16.85 -3.91 -10.89
CA GLY A 147 16.54 -2.96 -9.83
C GLY A 147 16.79 -1.50 -10.21
N GLU A 148 17.03 -1.18 -11.48
CA GLU A 148 17.13 0.21 -11.94
C GLU A 148 15.74 0.82 -12.06
N VAL A 149 15.44 1.81 -11.23
CA VAL A 149 14.11 2.46 -11.15
C VAL A 149 14.14 3.94 -11.51
N SER A 150 15.26 4.44 -12.05
CA SER A 150 15.38 5.84 -12.47
C SER A 150 14.95 6.83 -11.39
N PHE A 151 15.37 6.58 -10.14
CA PHE A 151 14.99 7.42 -9.00
C PHE A 151 15.46 8.86 -9.20
N THR A 152 14.54 9.80 -9.04
CA THR A 152 14.76 11.24 -9.16
C THR A 152 14.60 11.87 -7.76
N PRO A 153 15.71 12.22 -7.09
CA PRO A 153 15.72 12.68 -5.69
C PRO A 153 15.43 14.19 -5.57
N ASN A 154 14.29 14.62 -6.11
CA ASN A 154 13.90 16.03 -6.13
C ASN A 154 13.07 16.47 -4.91
N GLY A 155 12.82 15.57 -3.96
CA GLY A 155 11.98 15.85 -2.80
C GLY A 155 10.49 15.81 -3.11
N CYS A 156 9.68 15.84 -2.04
CA CYS A 156 8.26 16.15 -2.09
C CYS A 156 8.03 17.48 -1.36
N LEU A 157 7.15 18.32 -1.89
CA LEU A 157 6.78 19.62 -1.32
C LEU A 157 5.29 19.63 -1.06
N THR A 158 4.89 19.65 0.21
CA THR A 158 3.49 19.83 0.61
C THR A 158 3.26 21.28 1.03
N LEU A 159 2.19 21.89 0.51
CA LEU A 159 1.84 23.28 0.77
C LEU A 159 0.65 23.40 1.71
N ALA A 160 0.64 24.44 2.54
CA ALA A 160 -0.46 24.76 3.44
C ALA A 160 -0.83 26.24 3.40
N THR A 161 -2.13 26.52 3.48
CA THR A 161 -2.66 27.85 3.79
C THR A 161 -2.47 28.17 5.27
N GLU A 162 -2.83 29.37 5.69
CA GLU A 162 -2.84 29.78 7.11
C GLU A 162 -3.58 28.78 8.01
N ILE A 163 -4.71 28.25 7.54
CA ILE A 163 -5.52 27.27 8.29
C ILE A 163 -4.75 25.97 8.55
N GLY A 164 -3.97 25.49 7.56
CA GLY A 164 -3.23 24.23 7.64
C GLY A 164 -1.81 24.36 8.20
N ALA A 165 -1.30 25.58 8.39
CA ALA A 165 0.12 25.82 8.68
C ALA A 165 0.58 25.21 10.01
N SER A 166 -0.22 25.35 11.09
CA SER A 166 0.12 24.75 12.39
C SER A 166 0.25 23.23 12.28
N GLN A 167 -0.68 22.60 11.55
CA GLN A 167 -0.68 21.16 11.37
C GLN A 167 0.52 20.68 10.54
N LEU A 168 0.84 21.40 9.46
CA LEU A 168 2.03 21.13 8.65
C LEU A 168 3.31 21.21 9.49
N LEU A 169 3.42 22.20 10.39
CA LEU A 169 4.56 22.35 11.29
C LEU A 169 4.68 21.18 12.27
N ASP A 170 3.57 20.77 12.89
CA ASP A 170 3.56 19.68 13.87
C ASP A 170 3.90 18.34 13.21
N THR A 171 3.37 18.06 12.02
CA THR A 171 3.70 16.83 11.29
C THR A 171 5.12 16.85 10.72
N ALA A 172 5.63 18.00 10.25
CA ALA A 172 7.03 18.13 9.86
C ALA A 172 7.99 17.82 11.02
N ARG A 173 7.67 18.27 12.25
CA ARG A 173 8.44 17.93 13.46
C ARG A 173 8.41 16.42 13.73
N LEU A 174 7.23 15.80 13.73
CA LEU A 174 7.09 14.35 13.94
C LEU A 174 7.89 13.55 12.90
N GLN A 175 7.78 13.92 11.63
CA GLN A 175 8.54 13.30 10.53
C GLN A 175 10.04 13.36 10.80
N LYS A 176 10.54 14.51 11.24
CA LYS A 176 11.95 14.70 11.59
C LYS A 176 12.38 13.88 12.80
N GLU A 177 11.55 13.81 13.84
CA GLU A 177 11.78 12.97 15.02
C GLU A 177 11.88 11.49 14.66
N LEU A 178 11.14 11.04 13.64
CA LEU A 178 11.15 9.67 13.14
C LEU A 178 12.24 9.39 12.08
N GLY A 179 13.03 10.40 11.71
CA GLY A 179 14.20 10.26 10.84
C GLY A 179 14.04 10.75 9.40
N ALA A 180 12.92 11.38 9.04
CA ALA A 180 12.81 12.07 7.76
C ALA A 180 13.64 13.35 7.75
N VAL A 181 14.21 13.70 6.59
CA VAL A 181 14.98 14.94 6.43
C VAL A 181 14.13 15.92 5.65
N ASN A 182 13.53 16.88 6.36
CA ASN A 182 12.66 17.90 5.78
C ASN A 182 13.01 19.31 6.30
N VAL A 183 12.50 20.31 5.59
CA VAL A 183 12.57 21.73 5.98
C VAL A 183 11.22 22.40 5.74
N VAL A 184 10.78 23.18 6.71
CA VAL A 184 9.61 24.05 6.55
C VAL A 184 10.07 25.42 6.04
N LEU A 185 9.41 25.90 4.99
CA LEU A 185 9.72 27.12 4.27
C LEU A 185 8.53 28.07 4.37
N SER A 186 8.81 29.35 4.61
CA SER A 186 7.81 30.42 4.48
C SER A 186 7.48 30.69 3.02
N ALA A 187 6.37 31.39 2.76
CA ALA A 187 6.00 31.84 1.42
C ALA A 187 7.15 32.56 0.68
N ASN A 188 7.90 33.43 1.37
CA ASN A 188 9.04 34.15 0.78
C ASN A 188 10.18 33.20 0.39
N GLN A 189 10.51 32.23 1.26
CA GLN A 189 11.55 31.23 0.98
C GLN A 189 11.12 30.28 -0.15
N LEU A 190 9.84 29.92 -0.22
CA LEU A 190 9.28 29.16 -1.33
C LEU A 190 9.41 29.93 -2.64
N LYS A 191 9.10 31.24 -2.64
CA LYS A 191 9.19 32.07 -3.84
C LYS A 191 10.64 32.26 -4.30
N GLU A 192 11.57 32.42 -3.38
CA GLU A 192 13.00 32.50 -3.68
C GLU A 192 13.52 31.19 -4.28
N ARG A 193 13.16 30.05 -3.69
CA ARG A 193 13.63 28.73 -4.13
C ARG A 193 12.93 28.23 -5.39
N PHE A 194 11.66 28.56 -5.56
CA PHE A 194 10.81 28.18 -6.68
C PHE A 194 10.15 29.43 -7.30
N PRO A 195 10.91 30.24 -8.09
CA PRO A 195 10.40 31.50 -8.65
C PRO A 195 9.17 31.34 -9.54
N TRP A 196 9.01 30.16 -10.15
CA TRP A 196 7.85 29.79 -10.98
C TRP A 196 6.56 29.59 -10.16
N MET A 197 6.64 29.45 -8.84
CA MET A 197 5.50 29.17 -7.98
C MET A 197 4.76 30.47 -7.61
N ASN A 198 3.43 30.45 -7.71
CA ASN A 198 2.59 31.43 -7.02
C ASN A 198 2.49 31.02 -5.55
N VAL A 199 2.67 31.93 -4.61
CA VAL A 199 2.65 31.65 -3.16
C VAL A 199 1.73 32.59 -2.38
N LYS A 200 0.89 33.38 -3.07
CA LYS A 200 0.08 34.44 -2.44
C LYS A 200 -0.90 33.93 -1.39
N ASP A 201 -1.32 32.68 -1.54
CA ASP A 201 -2.28 31.95 -0.70
C ASP A 201 -1.62 30.90 0.20
N ILE A 202 -0.28 30.84 0.21
CA ILE A 202 0.50 29.88 1.00
C ILE A 202 1.07 30.57 2.21
N GLU A 203 0.89 29.95 3.37
CA GLU A 203 1.55 30.37 4.61
C GLU A 203 2.90 29.63 4.75
N ALA A 204 2.89 28.31 4.57
CA ALA A 204 4.06 27.46 4.73
C ALA A 204 4.09 26.29 3.75
N GLY A 205 5.28 25.77 3.48
CA GLY A 205 5.48 24.52 2.75
C GLY A 205 6.54 23.64 3.40
N CYS A 206 6.32 22.33 3.41
CA CYS A 206 7.27 21.34 3.91
C CYS A 206 7.94 20.63 2.72
N LEU A 207 9.25 20.77 2.60
CA LEU A 207 10.05 20.14 1.56
C LEU A 207 10.92 19.03 2.15
N GLY A 208 10.76 17.79 1.68
CA GLY A 208 11.73 16.74 1.97
C GLY A 208 13.00 16.91 1.12
N LEU A 209 14.15 16.69 1.76
CA LEU A 209 15.47 16.92 1.20
C LEU A 209 16.19 15.61 0.86
N GLU A 210 15.83 14.51 1.52
CA GLU A 210 16.40 13.18 1.29
C GLU A 210 15.28 12.15 1.27
N MET A 211 15.51 11.02 0.59
CA MET A 211 14.59 9.88 0.55
C MET A 211 13.18 10.18 0.00
N GLU A 212 12.99 11.33 -0.64
CA GLU A 212 11.77 11.74 -1.31
C GLU A 212 12.01 12.07 -2.78
N GLY A 213 10.96 11.97 -3.59
CA GLY A 213 11.01 12.27 -5.01
C GLY A 213 10.12 11.33 -5.79
N CYS A 214 10.62 10.85 -6.93
CA CYS A 214 9.85 9.98 -7.82
C CYS A 214 10.70 8.86 -8.38
N PHE A 215 10.09 7.73 -8.70
CA PHE A 215 10.74 6.56 -9.28
C PHE A 215 9.80 5.83 -10.24
N ASP A 216 10.36 4.93 -11.04
CA ASP A 216 9.61 4.02 -11.88
C ASP A 216 9.00 2.89 -11.02
N SER A 217 7.70 3.02 -10.73
CA SER A 217 6.95 2.03 -9.94
C SER A 217 6.81 0.70 -10.67
N TRP A 218 6.73 0.71 -12.01
CA TRP A 218 6.66 -0.51 -12.82
C TRP A 218 7.96 -1.30 -12.70
N ALA A 219 9.11 -0.62 -12.81
CA ALA A 219 10.41 -1.25 -12.65
C ALA A 219 10.58 -1.88 -11.25
N MET A 220 10.17 -1.19 -10.18
CA MET A 220 10.21 -1.76 -8.83
C MET A 220 9.30 -2.98 -8.68
N PHE A 221 8.08 -2.90 -9.19
CA PHE A 221 7.15 -4.03 -9.21
C PHE A 221 7.73 -5.24 -9.96
N CYS A 222 8.28 -5.03 -11.15
CA CYS A 222 8.94 -6.07 -11.93
C CYS A 222 10.12 -6.69 -11.19
N ALA A 223 10.95 -5.87 -10.52
CA ALA A 223 12.07 -6.36 -9.72
C ALA A 223 11.60 -7.29 -8.59
N LEU A 224 10.56 -6.90 -7.84
CA LEU A 224 9.98 -7.71 -6.77
C LEU A 224 9.38 -9.02 -7.29
N LYS A 225 8.55 -8.94 -8.34
CA LYS A 225 7.92 -10.12 -8.94
C LYS A 225 8.96 -11.12 -9.44
N GLN A 226 9.92 -10.65 -10.24
CA GLN A 226 10.97 -11.51 -10.78
C GLN A 226 11.92 -12.02 -9.69
N GLY A 227 12.19 -11.20 -8.68
CA GLY A 227 12.90 -11.60 -7.47
C GLY A 227 12.24 -12.80 -6.79
N ALA A 228 10.93 -12.69 -6.51
CA ALA A 228 10.15 -13.78 -5.93
C ALA A 228 10.19 -15.05 -6.80
N MET A 229 9.99 -14.92 -8.12
CA MET A 229 10.06 -16.03 -9.07
C MET A 229 11.44 -16.69 -9.12
N SER A 230 12.52 -15.88 -9.09
CA SER A 230 13.91 -16.39 -9.09
C SER A 230 14.25 -17.18 -7.83
N LEU A 231 13.54 -16.89 -6.73
CA LEU A 231 13.61 -17.63 -5.48
C LEU A 231 12.58 -18.76 -5.42
N GLY A 232 11.85 -19.06 -6.50
CA GLY A 232 10.95 -20.22 -6.58
C GLY A 232 9.49 -19.96 -6.16
N ALA A 233 9.05 -18.71 -6.06
CA ALA A 233 7.62 -18.40 -6.02
C ALA A 233 6.96 -18.74 -7.36
N GLN A 234 5.82 -19.43 -7.35
CA GLN A 234 5.07 -19.75 -8.55
C GLN A 234 3.96 -18.73 -8.80
N TYR A 235 3.95 -18.08 -9.95
CA TYR A 235 2.85 -17.20 -10.35
C TYR A 235 1.87 -17.99 -11.22
N VAL A 236 0.59 -17.98 -10.86
CA VAL A 236 -0.48 -18.68 -11.57
C VAL A 236 -1.44 -17.63 -12.12
N THR A 237 -1.57 -17.61 -13.44
CA THR A 237 -2.58 -16.77 -14.11
C THR A 237 -3.95 -17.41 -13.96
N CYS A 238 -4.79 -16.88 -13.08
CA CYS A 238 -6.14 -17.38 -12.84
C CYS A 238 -6.99 -16.36 -12.06
N GLU A 239 -8.31 -16.49 -12.19
CA GLU A 239 -9.27 -15.78 -11.35
C GLU A 239 -9.66 -16.64 -10.15
N LEU A 240 -9.70 -16.06 -8.95
CA LEU A 240 -10.28 -16.74 -7.79
C LEU A 240 -11.79 -16.81 -7.97
N ASN A 241 -12.35 -18.00 -7.91
CA ASN A 241 -13.80 -18.21 -8.03
C ASN A 241 -14.47 -18.33 -6.66
N ASP A 242 -13.94 -19.16 -5.76
CA ASP A 242 -14.53 -19.37 -4.43
C ASP A 242 -13.54 -19.96 -3.42
N PHE A 243 -13.91 -19.95 -2.14
CA PHE A 243 -13.26 -20.71 -1.07
C PHE A 243 -14.06 -21.98 -0.77
N VAL A 244 -13.36 -23.06 -0.43
CA VAL A 244 -13.99 -24.28 0.08
C VAL A 244 -14.01 -24.23 1.61
N PHE A 245 -15.20 -24.47 2.18
CA PHE A 245 -15.43 -24.41 3.62
C PHE A 245 -15.43 -25.82 4.20
N THR A 246 -14.62 -26.02 5.23
CA THR A 246 -14.46 -27.30 5.90
C THR A 246 -14.82 -27.15 7.37
N SER A 247 -15.77 -27.96 7.85
CA SER A 247 -16.10 -28.02 9.29
C SER A 247 -14.92 -28.56 10.09
N ARG A 248 -14.57 -27.83 11.15
CA ARG A 248 -13.42 -28.10 12.03
C ARG A 248 -13.89 -28.08 13.47
N HIS A 249 -14.42 -29.21 13.92
CA HIS A 249 -15.07 -29.35 15.23
C HIS A 249 -14.10 -29.27 16.41
N ASP A 250 -12.80 -29.39 16.15
CA ASP A 250 -11.69 -29.39 17.11
C ASP A 250 -11.11 -27.98 17.36
N ILE A 251 -11.55 -26.97 16.60
CA ILE A 251 -11.10 -25.59 16.74
C ILE A 251 -12.19 -24.79 17.44
N GLU A 252 -11.82 -24.16 18.56
CA GLU A 252 -12.66 -23.21 19.28
C GLU A 252 -12.21 -21.79 18.98
N ILE A 253 -13.15 -20.94 18.57
CA ILE A 253 -12.94 -19.50 18.36
C ILE A 253 -13.88 -18.73 19.28
N GLU A 254 -13.35 -17.72 19.95
CA GLU A 254 -14.15 -16.83 20.80
C GLU A 254 -15.26 -16.16 19.98
N GLY A 255 -16.50 -16.28 20.46
CA GLY A 255 -17.68 -15.76 19.75
C GLY A 255 -18.26 -16.69 18.68
N VAL A 256 -17.69 -17.89 18.48
CA VAL A 256 -18.24 -18.95 17.62
C VAL A 256 -18.77 -20.08 18.49
N GLN A 257 -19.88 -20.73 18.10
CA GLN A 257 -20.39 -21.87 18.87
C GLN A 257 -19.38 -23.03 18.84
N PRO A 258 -19.08 -23.66 20.00
CA PRO A 258 -18.17 -24.80 20.03
C PRO A 258 -18.60 -25.91 19.07
N GLY A 259 -17.66 -26.40 18.27
CA GLY A 259 -17.93 -27.42 17.26
C GLY A 259 -18.60 -26.90 15.98
N SER A 260 -18.84 -25.60 15.82
CA SER A 260 -19.46 -25.03 14.61
C SER A 260 -18.49 -24.24 13.72
N TYR A 261 -17.18 -24.24 14.02
CA TYR A 261 -16.21 -23.49 13.23
C TYR A 261 -16.04 -24.11 11.83
N GLU A 262 -16.14 -23.25 10.82
CA GLU A 262 -15.80 -23.57 9.44
C GLU A 262 -14.51 -22.84 9.06
N GLY A 263 -13.48 -23.61 8.70
CA GLY A 263 -12.21 -23.09 8.21
C GLY A 263 -12.13 -23.10 6.68
N ILE A 264 -11.05 -22.52 6.17
CA ILE A 264 -10.71 -22.47 4.75
C ILE A 264 -9.27 -22.94 4.56
N ASP A 265 -9.07 -23.91 3.68
CA ASP A 265 -7.75 -24.48 3.34
C ASP A 265 -7.66 -24.89 1.86
N GLU A 266 -8.67 -24.52 1.07
CA GLU A 266 -8.73 -24.76 -0.37
C GLU A 266 -9.46 -23.61 -1.07
N VAL A 267 -8.94 -23.21 -2.23
CA VAL A 267 -9.61 -22.30 -3.16
C VAL A 267 -9.96 -23.00 -4.45
N ILE A 268 -11.04 -22.55 -5.10
CA ILE A 268 -11.37 -22.89 -6.48
C ILE A 268 -10.96 -21.71 -7.36
N VAL A 269 -10.17 -21.98 -8.39
CA VAL A 269 -9.70 -20.99 -9.36
C VAL A 269 -10.15 -21.33 -10.77
N LYS A 270 -10.39 -20.29 -11.56
CA LYS A 270 -10.72 -20.37 -12.99
C LYS A 270 -9.49 -20.00 -13.81
N LEU A 271 -9.02 -20.94 -14.62
CA LEU A 271 -7.91 -20.73 -15.56
C LEU A 271 -8.35 -19.93 -16.80
N PRO A 272 -7.42 -19.36 -17.59
CA PRO A 272 -7.74 -18.60 -18.79
C PRO A 272 -8.49 -19.38 -19.87
N ASP A 273 -8.33 -20.71 -19.90
CA ASP A 273 -9.05 -21.63 -20.79
C ASP A 273 -10.46 -22.01 -20.27
N GLY A 274 -10.86 -21.47 -19.12
CA GLY A 274 -12.14 -21.73 -18.47
C GLY A 274 -12.15 -22.96 -17.57
N GLN A 275 -11.06 -23.73 -17.46
CA GLN A 275 -11.01 -24.86 -16.55
C GLN A 275 -11.05 -24.40 -15.08
N MET A 276 -11.83 -25.12 -14.27
CA MET A 276 -11.86 -24.96 -12.83
C MET A 276 -10.87 -25.93 -12.18
N LYS A 277 -10.01 -25.43 -11.31
CA LYS A 277 -9.06 -26.25 -10.53
C LYS A 277 -9.05 -25.79 -9.09
N SER A 278 -8.59 -26.66 -8.20
CA SER A 278 -8.42 -26.30 -6.80
C SER A 278 -6.98 -26.28 -6.34
N ILE A 279 -6.71 -25.40 -5.37
CA ILE A 279 -5.41 -25.24 -4.73
C ILE A 279 -5.63 -25.32 -3.23
N HIS A 280 -5.05 -26.33 -2.59
CA HIS A 280 -4.98 -26.40 -1.14
C HIS A 280 -3.85 -25.53 -0.61
N PHE A 281 -4.07 -24.87 0.52
CA PHE A 281 -3.10 -23.98 1.15
C PHE A 281 -3.07 -24.18 2.66
N SER A 282 -1.89 -23.96 3.28
CA SER A 282 -1.82 -23.87 4.75
C SER A 282 -2.12 -22.45 5.22
N ILE A 283 -1.60 -21.43 4.54
CA ILE A 283 -1.82 -20.00 4.84
C ILE A 283 -2.26 -19.28 3.56
N CYS A 284 -3.21 -18.36 3.68
CA CYS A 284 -3.68 -17.49 2.61
C CYS A 284 -3.43 -16.01 2.94
N VAL A 285 -2.99 -15.21 1.97
CA VAL A 285 -2.82 -13.76 2.09
C VAL A 285 -3.67 -13.03 1.05
N LEU A 286 -4.57 -12.17 1.49
CA LEU A 286 -5.38 -11.31 0.63
C LEU A 286 -4.61 -10.01 0.31
N ALA A 287 -4.19 -9.86 -0.95
CA ALA A 287 -3.44 -8.71 -1.47
C ALA A 287 -3.97 -8.25 -2.84
N CYS A 288 -5.29 -8.33 -3.04
CA CYS A 288 -5.99 -8.13 -4.32
C CYS A 288 -6.20 -6.66 -4.72
N GLY A 289 -5.46 -5.72 -4.13
CA GLY A 289 -5.64 -4.28 -4.35
C GLY A 289 -7.10 -3.85 -4.16
N ALA A 290 -7.66 -3.14 -5.14
CA ALA A 290 -9.00 -2.58 -5.03
C ALA A 290 -10.13 -3.62 -5.09
N ASP A 291 -9.83 -4.86 -5.50
CA ASP A 291 -10.76 -5.99 -5.49
C ASP A 291 -10.81 -6.71 -4.13
N THR A 292 -9.95 -6.36 -3.17
CA THR A 292 -9.81 -7.14 -1.92
C THR A 292 -11.10 -7.23 -1.13
N GLY A 293 -11.89 -6.17 -1.04
CA GLY A 293 -13.19 -6.20 -0.34
C GLY A 293 -14.20 -7.14 -0.99
N ASP A 294 -14.20 -7.27 -2.32
CA ASP A 294 -15.09 -8.20 -3.03
C ASP A 294 -14.60 -9.65 -2.92
N ILE A 295 -13.27 -9.86 -2.98
CA ILE A 295 -12.65 -11.17 -2.76
C ILE A 295 -12.88 -11.68 -1.33
N ALA A 296 -12.83 -10.79 -0.33
CA ALA A 296 -13.07 -11.15 1.06
C ALA A 296 -14.50 -11.70 1.29
N LYS A 297 -15.48 -11.24 0.51
CA LYS A 297 -16.87 -11.77 0.56
C LYS A 297 -16.97 -13.22 0.12
N LEU A 298 -16.10 -13.69 -0.77
CA LEU A 298 -16.02 -15.11 -1.14
C LEU A 298 -15.62 -15.98 0.06
N ALA A 299 -14.79 -15.44 0.97
CA ALA A 299 -14.49 -16.04 2.26
C ALA A 299 -15.55 -15.71 3.35
N ARG A 300 -16.73 -15.21 2.96
CA ARG A 300 -17.82 -14.74 3.84
C ARG A 300 -17.48 -13.57 4.77
N ILE A 301 -16.37 -12.87 4.57
CA ILE A 301 -16.01 -11.68 5.37
C ILE A 301 -16.90 -10.50 4.92
N GLY A 302 -17.66 -9.94 5.86
CA GLY A 302 -18.70 -8.93 5.62
C GLY A 302 -20.07 -9.49 5.22
N THR A 303 -20.22 -10.81 5.09
CA THR A 303 -21.48 -11.45 4.66
C THR A 303 -21.90 -12.63 5.55
N GLY A 304 -21.02 -13.12 6.42
CA GLY A 304 -21.30 -14.17 7.39
C GLY A 304 -21.83 -13.64 8.73
N GLU A 305 -21.87 -14.52 9.73
CA GLU A 305 -22.31 -14.20 11.09
C GLU A 305 -21.14 -13.91 12.04
N GLY A 306 -21.42 -13.30 13.20
CA GLY A 306 -20.41 -13.01 14.22
C GLY A 306 -19.28 -12.13 13.69
N LEU A 307 -18.01 -12.52 13.90
CA LEU A 307 -16.84 -11.79 13.39
C LEU A 307 -16.84 -11.68 11.86
N LEU A 308 -17.42 -12.65 11.15
CA LEU A 308 -17.53 -12.60 9.68
C LEU A 308 -18.58 -11.59 9.18
N SER A 309 -19.40 -11.01 10.06
CA SER A 309 -20.32 -9.92 9.66
C SER A 309 -19.61 -8.58 9.44
N ILE A 310 -18.39 -8.43 9.95
CA ILE A 310 -17.61 -7.20 9.81
C ILE A 310 -16.97 -7.19 8.42
N PRO A 311 -17.30 -6.21 7.56
CA PRO A 311 -16.76 -6.17 6.21
C PRO A 311 -15.30 -5.75 6.21
N LEU A 312 -14.57 -6.19 5.17
CA LEU A 312 -13.29 -5.57 4.83
C LEU A 312 -13.59 -4.30 4.00
N PRO A 313 -13.35 -3.08 4.54
CA PRO A 313 -13.89 -1.84 3.99
C PRO A 313 -13.07 -1.28 2.81
N ILE A 314 -12.71 -2.14 1.86
CA ILE A 314 -11.86 -1.79 0.71
C ILE A 314 -12.69 -1.82 -0.57
N GLU A 315 -12.60 -0.76 -1.35
CA GLU A 315 -13.28 -0.68 -2.64
C GLU A 315 -12.50 0.14 -3.67
N LYS A 316 -12.98 0.07 -4.91
CA LYS A 316 -12.46 0.82 -6.04
C LYS A 316 -12.92 2.28 -5.96
N ARG A 317 -11.96 3.20 -5.93
CA ARG A 317 -12.17 4.63 -6.23
C ARG A 317 -11.32 5.02 -7.43
N LYS A 318 -11.82 5.92 -8.27
CA LYS A 318 -11.15 6.30 -9.52
C LYS A 318 -10.21 7.47 -9.28
N ARG A 319 -9.03 7.44 -9.90
CA ARG A 319 -8.10 8.58 -9.95
C ARG A 319 -7.71 8.86 -11.39
N TYR A 320 -7.61 10.13 -11.71
CA TYR A 320 -7.21 10.60 -13.04
C TYR A 320 -5.80 11.17 -12.99
N VAL A 321 -4.98 10.77 -13.95
CA VAL A 321 -3.60 11.22 -14.08
C VAL A 321 -3.37 11.72 -15.49
N TYR A 322 -2.63 12.81 -15.60
CA TYR A 322 -2.38 13.53 -16.83
C TYR A 322 -0.88 13.71 -17.02
N SER A 323 -0.40 13.35 -18.20
CA SER A 323 0.89 13.80 -18.71
C SER A 323 0.65 15.04 -19.58
N PHE A 324 1.30 16.15 -19.25
CA PHE A 324 1.12 17.43 -19.95
C PHE A 324 2.46 18.14 -20.13
N SER A 325 2.53 18.99 -21.15
CA SER A 325 3.69 19.84 -21.42
C SER A 325 3.35 21.31 -21.35
N ALA A 326 4.26 22.14 -20.87
CA ALA A 326 4.16 23.60 -20.94
C ALA A 326 5.20 24.16 -21.91
N GLN A 327 4.84 25.21 -22.67
CA GLN A 327 5.80 25.93 -23.52
C GLN A 327 6.60 26.93 -22.66
N ASP A 328 7.92 27.00 -22.87
CA ASP A 328 8.92 27.93 -22.31
C ASP A 328 8.89 28.23 -20.79
N GLU A 329 10.04 28.19 -20.11
CA GLU A 329 10.24 28.55 -18.69
C GLU A 329 9.40 27.79 -17.62
N GLY A 330 8.90 26.59 -17.95
CA GLY A 330 8.24 25.73 -16.97
C GLY A 330 9.18 25.25 -15.84
N PRO A 331 8.63 24.72 -14.72
CA PRO A 331 9.42 24.22 -13.60
C PRO A 331 10.57 23.27 -14.03
N GLY A 332 11.81 23.63 -13.67
CA GLY A 332 13.03 22.98 -14.14
C GLY A 332 13.46 21.73 -13.35
N LEU A 333 14.75 21.41 -13.43
CA LEU A 333 15.33 20.22 -12.79
C LEU A 333 15.17 20.17 -11.27
N ASN A 334 15.01 21.31 -10.60
CA ASN A 334 14.83 21.38 -9.15
C ASN A 334 13.36 21.23 -8.69
N THR A 335 12.44 20.93 -9.60
CA THR A 335 11.01 20.79 -9.28
C THR A 335 10.76 19.56 -8.40
N PRO A 336 10.25 19.73 -7.16
CA PRO A 336 9.85 18.61 -6.32
C PRO A 336 8.53 18.01 -6.80
N LEU A 337 8.20 16.81 -6.31
CA LEU A 337 6.80 16.35 -6.32
C LEU A 337 6.00 17.35 -5.48
N THR A 338 5.24 18.22 -6.14
CA THR A 338 4.51 19.30 -5.48
C THR A 338 3.10 18.83 -5.20
N ILE A 339 2.68 18.98 -3.95
CA ILE A 339 1.35 18.65 -3.44
C ILE A 339 0.74 19.96 -2.89
N ASP A 340 -0.30 20.40 -3.56
CA ASP A 340 -1.05 21.60 -3.21
C ASP A 340 -2.13 21.31 -2.16
N TYR A 341 -2.46 22.32 -1.34
CA TYR A 341 -3.47 22.18 -0.30
C TYR A 341 -4.88 21.89 -0.86
N THR A 342 -5.12 22.11 -2.16
CA THR A 342 -6.42 21.86 -2.79
C THR A 342 -6.65 20.41 -3.22
N GLY A 343 -5.69 19.50 -3.03
CA GLY A 343 -5.77 18.14 -3.62
C GLY A 343 -4.88 17.93 -4.84
N ALA A 344 -4.42 19.01 -5.48
CA ALA A 344 -3.69 18.94 -6.73
C ALA A 344 -2.24 18.53 -6.51
N TYR A 345 -1.70 17.70 -7.38
CA TYR A 345 -0.30 17.30 -7.31
C TYR A 345 0.30 17.20 -8.71
N PHE A 346 1.60 17.46 -8.80
CA PHE A 346 2.36 17.21 -10.01
C PHE A 346 3.85 16.97 -9.74
N ARG A 347 4.50 16.30 -10.69
CA ARG A 347 5.95 16.16 -10.75
C ARG A 347 6.45 16.45 -12.16
N ARG A 348 7.74 16.71 -12.28
CA ARG A 348 8.45 16.69 -13.56
C ARG A 348 8.56 15.26 -14.10
N ASP A 349 8.54 15.12 -15.41
CA ASP A 349 8.84 13.88 -16.13
C ASP A 349 9.94 14.12 -17.19
N GLY A 350 11.00 13.30 -17.19
CA GLY A 350 12.20 13.59 -17.99
C GLY A 350 12.92 14.87 -17.55
N LEU A 351 13.80 15.46 -18.38
CA LEU A 351 14.69 16.58 -17.99
C LEU A 351 13.98 17.94 -17.81
N GLY A 352 12.73 18.09 -18.26
CA GLY A 352 11.96 19.34 -18.17
C GLY A 352 10.92 19.43 -19.28
N GLY A 353 10.00 20.39 -19.18
CA GLY A 353 8.98 20.66 -20.20
C GLY A 353 7.78 19.70 -20.19
N THR A 354 7.93 18.50 -19.63
CA THR A 354 6.85 17.52 -19.42
C THR A 354 6.64 17.27 -17.93
N TYR A 355 5.38 17.09 -17.55
CA TYR A 355 4.94 16.90 -16.17
C TYR A 355 3.88 15.81 -16.11
N ILE A 356 3.78 15.16 -14.95
CA ILE A 356 2.71 14.22 -14.62
C ILE A 356 2.03 14.71 -13.36
N GLY A 357 0.71 14.77 -13.37
CA GLY A 357 -0.05 15.24 -12.22
C GLY A 357 -1.51 14.80 -12.23
N GLY A 358 -2.20 15.12 -11.15
CA GLY A 358 -3.60 14.80 -10.97
C GLY A 358 -4.18 15.60 -9.81
N LEU A 359 -5.42 15.28 -9.48
CA LEU A 359 -6.16 15.93 -8.41
C LEU A 359 -6.85 14.83 -7.59
N SER A 360 -6.58 14.84 -6.29
CA SER A 360 -7.36 14.06 -5.33
C SER A 360 -8.76 14.65 -5.22
N PRO A 361 -9.84 13.85 -5.37
CA PRO A 361 -11.20 14.36 -5.22
C PRO A 361 -11.49 14.81 -3.78
N LEU A 362 -12.34 15.81 -3.64
CA LEU A 362 -12.79 16.25 -2.31
C LEU A 362 -13.67 15.18 -1.63
N PRO A 363 -13.76 15.19 -0.29
CA PRO A 363 -14.72 14.36 0.43
C PRO A 363 -16.14 14.53 -0.12
N GLY A 364 -16.79 13.41 -0.47
CA GLY A 364 -18.12 13.39 -1.10
C GLY A 364 -18.13 13.54 -2.63
N GLU A 365 -17.01 13.89 -3.27
CA GLU A 365 -16.84 13.91 -4.74
C GLU A 365 -16.11 12.67 -5.28
N ASP A 366 -15.78 11.70 -4.41
CA ASP A 366 -15.11 10.47 -4.78
C ASP A 366 -16.08 9.29 -4.66
N PRO A 367 -16.90 8.91 -5.66
CA PRO A 367 -17.82 7.77 -5.54
C PRO A 367 -17.11 6.42 -5.77
N LYS A 368 -17.72 5.32 -5.31
CA LYS A 368 -17.29 3.97 -5.67
C LYS A 368 -17.30 3.83 -7.20
N ALA A 369 -16.23 3.27 -7.75
CA ALA A 369 -16.07 3.07 -9.18
C ALA A 369 -16.24 1.59 -9.55
N GLU A 370 -16.94 1.32 -10.66
CA GLU A 370 -17.06 -0.03 -11.22
C GLU A 370 -16.10 -0.25 -12.40
N ASP A 371 -15.72 0.83 -13.09
CA ASP A 371 -14.89 0.81 -14.29
C ASP A 371 -13.81 1.92 -14.29
N LEU A 372 -12.99 1.90 -15.34
CA LEU A 372 -12.05 2.96 -15.71
C LEU A 372 -12.58 3.72 -16.96
N ASP A 373 -13.80 4.27 -16.91
CA ASP A 373 -14.33 5.08 -18.01
C ASP A 373 -13.36 6.21 -18.42
N ALA A 374 -12.97 6.19 -19.69
CA ALA A 374 -12.07 7.16 -20.30
C ALA A 374 -12.77 8.47 -20.66
N ASN A 375 -14.09 8.51 -20.83
CA ASN A 375 -14.78 9.70 -21.32
C ASN A 375 -14.74 10.86 -20.32
N SER A 376 -14.69 10.55 -19.04
CA SER A 376 -14.69 11.53 -17.96
C SER A 376 -13.33 12.18 -17.71
N VAL A 377 -12.23 11.61 -18.23
CA VAL A 377 -10.86 12.04 -17.88
C VAL A 377 -10.56 13.46 -18.36
N ASN A 378 -10.92 13.81 -19.60
CA ASN A 378 -10.64 15.14 -20.15
C ASN A 378 -11.53 16.21 -19.51
N LYS A 379 -12.81 15.90 -19.29
CA LYS A 379 -13.75 16.80 -18.63
C LYS A 379 -13.29 17.18 -17.23
N TYR A 380 -12.80 16.20 -16.46
CA TYR A 380 -12.29 16.43 -15.11
C TYR A 380 -11.04 17.33 -15.10
N PHE A 381 -10.19 17.23 -16.14
CA PHE A 381 -9.05 18.13 -16.31
C PHE A 381 -9.51 19.59 -16.44
N ASP A 382 -10.38 19.85 -17.41
CA ASP A 382 -10.82 21.20 -17.77
C ASP A 382 -11.63 21.87 -16.65
N GLU A 383 -12.52 21.12 -16.00
CA GLU A 383 -13.45 21.66 -15.00
C GLU A 383 -12.83 21.82 -13.61
N LYS A 384 -11.89 20.94 -13.23
CA LYS A 384 -11.38 20.87 -11.85
C LYS A 384 -9.87 21.11 -11.76
N PHE A 385 -9.06 20.32 -12.47
CA PHE A 385 -7.61 20.31 -12.25
C PHE A 385 -6.89 21.52 -12.87
N PHE A 386 -7.23 21.90 -14.10
CA PHE A 386 -6.48 22.91 -14.86
C PHE A 386 -6.45 24.28 -14.18
N SER A 387 -7.58 24.70 -13.59
CA SER A 387 -7.70 25.99 -12.91
C SER A 387 -6.78 26.13 -11.70
N ILE A 388 -6.63 25.06 -10.93
CA ILE A 388 -5.76 24.97 -9.76
C ILE A 388 -4.29 24.96 -10.23
N LEU A 389 -3.99 24.14 -11.23
CA LEU A 389 -2.65 23.96 -11.76
C LEU A 389 -2.06 25.28 -12.28
N ARG A 390 -2.80 26.04 -13.10
CA ARG A 390 -2.37 27.35 -13.60
C ARG A 390 -2.29 28.43 -12.53
N HIS A 391 -3.07 28.30 -11.44
CA HIS A 391 -3.00 29.22 -10.31
C HIS A 391 -1.72 29.01 -9.51
N ARG A 392 -1.38 27.75 -9.19
CA ARG A 392 -0.15 27.42 -8.44
C ARG A 392 1.11 27.67 -9.27
N VAL A 393 1.07 27.39 -10.57
CA VAL A 393 2.18 27.59 -11.50
C VAL A 393 1.71 28.44 -12.68
N PRO A 394 1.88 29.79 -12.62
CA PRO A 394 1.35 30.70 -13.65
C PRO A 394 1.82 30.42 -15.09
N VAL A 395 2.99 29.78 -15.27
CA VAL A 395 3.48 29.36 -16.59
C VAL A 395 2.61 28.24 -17.19
N PHE A 396 1.88 27.48 -16.37
CA PHE A 396 0.91 26.48 -16.83
C PHE A 396 -0.42 27.09 -17.31
N LYS A 397 -0.47 28.38 -17.63
CA LYS A 397 -1.64 29.01 -18.26
C LYS A 397 -2.00 28.40 -19.62
N ASP A 398 -1.01 27.84 -20.32
CA ASP A 398 -1.14 27.21 -21.63
C ASP A 398 -0.39 25.86 -21.61
N VAL A 399 -1.09 24.77 -21.27
CA VAL A 399 -0.52 23.41 -21.29
C VAL A 399 -1.15 22.56 -22.38
N ASN A 400 -0.37 21.62 -22.89
CA ASN A 400 -0.82 20.61 -23.84
C ASN A 400 -0.83 19.24 -23.16
N VAL A 401 -2.01 18.69 -22.91
CA VAL A 401 -2.18 17.33 -22.38
C VAL A 401 -1.76 16.32 -23.44
N LYS A 402 -0.70 15.55 -23.17
CA LYS A 402 -0.15 14.53 -24.07
C LYS A 402 -0.86 13.21 -23.91
N HIS A 403 -1.06 12.79 -22.66
CA HIS A 403 -1.72 11.55 -22.31
C HIS A 403 -2.56 11.77 -21.06
N ALA A 404 -3.66 11.05 -20.97
CA ALA A 404 -4.48 10.99 -19.76
C ALA A 404 -4.92 9.55 -19.55
N TRP A 405 -4.91 9.10 -18.30
CA TRP A 405 -5.38 7.77 -17.94
C TRP A 405 -6.12 7.82 -16.60
N SER A 406 -6.84 6.75 -16.32
CA SER A 406 -7.43 6.53 -15.01
C SER A 406 -6.94 5.23 -14.41
N GLY A 407 -6.91 5.17 -13.09
CA GLY A 407 -6.59 3.96 -12.34
C GLY A 407 -7.45 3.85 -11.09
N PHE A 408 -7.52 2.65 -10.53
CA PHE A 408 -8.17 2.44 -9.25
C PHE A 408 -7.22 2.73 -8.09
N TYR A 409 -7.73 3.37 -7.05
CA TYR A 409 -7.22 3.22 -5.70
C TYR A 409 -7.92 2.05 -5.02
N ASP A 410 -7.15 1.28 -4.25
CA ASP A 410 -7.65 0.37 -3.23
C ASP A 410 -8.00 1.18 -1.98
N PHE A 411 -9.13 1.89 -2.06
CA PHE A 411 -9.53 2.86 -1.06
C PHE A 411 -10.17 2.16 0.14
N ASN A 412 -9.59 2.36 1.32
CA ASN A 412 -10.22 1.98 2.57
C ASN A 412 -11.17 3.10 3.03
N TYR A 413 -12.48 2.89 2.91
CA TYR A 413 -13.47 3.91 3.28
C TYR A 413 -13.70 4.07 4.78
N TYR A 414 -13.06 3.24 5.62
CA TYR A 414 -13.16 3.33 7.08
C TYR A 414 -12.27 4.45 7.65
N ASP A 415 -10.99 4.45 7.27
CA ASP A 415 -10.00 5.40 7.79
C ASP A 415 -8.85 5.69 6.82
N GLU A 416 -8.98 5.28 5.56
CA GLU A 416 -8.00 5.48 4.48
C GLU A 416 -6.63 4.84 4.71
N ASN A 417 -6.45 4.06 5.77
CA ASN A 417 -5.19 3.41 6.11
C ASN A 417 -5.18 1.93 5.74
N GLY A 418 -3.99 1.39 5.46
CA GLY A 418 -3.83 -0.03 5.16
C GLY A 418 -4.39 -0.96 6.25
N ILE A 419 -4.82 -2.15 5.84
CA ILE A 419 -5.17 -3.24 6.74
C ILE A 419 -4.11 -4.33 6.57
N VAL A 420 -3.34 -4.58 7.64
CA VAL A 420 -2.20 -5.50 7.65
C VAL A 420 -2.26 -6.41 8.85
N GLY A 421 -2.23 -7.72 8.63
CA GLY A 421 -2.16 -8.72 9.71
C GLY A 421 -3.17 -9.86 9.58
N PRO A 422 -3.30 -10.70 10.61
CA PRO A 422 -4.21 -11.84 10.59
C PRO A 422 -5.69 -11.40 10.65
N HIS A 423 -6.58 -12.21 10.08
CA HIS A 423 -8.02 -12.08 10.29
C HIS A 423 -8.43 -12.78 11.60
N PRO A 424 -9.27 -12.18 12.46
CA PRO A 424 -9.56 -12.75 13.78
C PRO A 424 -10.36 -14.06 13.75
N TYR A 425 -11.14 -14.30 12.69
CA TYR A 425 -11.89 -15.56 12.53
C TYR A 425 -11.09 -16.67 11.82
N TYR A 426 -10.26 -16.32 10.83
CA TYR A 426 -9.55 -17.32 10.02
C TYR A 426 -8.08 -17.33 10.43
N HIS A 427 -7.70 -18.29 11.28
CA HIS A 427 -6.36 -18.38 11.86
C HIS A 427 -5.22 -18.48 10.83
N ASN A 428 -5.54 -18.90 9.61
CA ASN A 428 -4.60 -19.04 8.51
C ASN A 428 -4.77 -18.00 7.41
N MET A 429 -5.54 -16.93 7.62
CA MET A 429 -5.73 -15.85 6.66
C MET A 429 -5.10 -14.55 7.15
N TYR A 430 -4.31 -13.92 6.28
CA TYR A 430 -3.71 -12.61 6.47
C TYR A 430 -4.22 -11.63 5.43
N ILE A 431 -4.22 -10.35 5.77
CA ILE A 431 -4.66 -9.24 4.90
C ILE A 431 -3.49 -8.28 4.74
N ALA A 432 -3.31 -7.76 3.53
CA ALA A 432 -2.39 -6.68 3.20
C ALA A 432 -2.94 -5.87 2.02
N ALA A 433 -3.86 -4.94 2.31
CA ALA A 433 -4.54 -4.13 1.28
C ALA A 433 -5.13 -2.84 1.88
N GLY A 434 -5.62 -1.93 1.03
CA GLY A 434 -6.38 -0.75 1.47
C GLY A 434 -5.53 0.49 1.73
N PHE A 435 -4.42 0.65 0.99
CA PHE A 435 -3.42 1.69 1.25
C PHE A 435 -3.76 3.06 0.62
N SER A 436 -4.94 3.22 0.00
CA SER A 436 -5.59 4.49 -0.36
C SER A 436 -4.75 5.60 -1.01
N SER A 437 -3.59 5.32 -1.62
CA SER A 437 -2.73 6.20 -2.45
C SER A 437 -1.25 5.82 -2.39
N HIS A 438 -0.81 5.19 -1.30
CA HIS A 438 0.61 5.11 -0.95
C HIS A 438 1.14 3.68 -0.83
N GLY A 439 0.37 2.69 -1.31
CA GLY A 439 0.75 1.28 -1.26
C GLY A 439 2.04 0.94 -2.02
N ILE A 440 2.35 1.67 -3.11
CA ILE A 440 3.54 1.43 -3.93
C ILE A 440 4.82 1.62 -3.12
N GLN A 441 5.02 2.78 -2.50
CA GLN A 441 6.24 3.05 -1.73
C GLN A 441 6.33 2.21 -0.44
N GLN A 442 5.19 1.81 0.13
CA GLN A 442 5.14 1.06 1.39
C GLN A 442 5.18 -0.46 1.20
N ALA A 443 4.92 -0.96 -0.02
CA ALA A 443 4.90 -2.40 -0.30
C ALA A 443 6.14 -3.15 0.20
N PRO A 444 7.39 -2.64 0.05
CA PRO A 444 8.57 -3.31 0.61
C PRO A 444 8.51 -3.52 2.13
N ALA A 445 7.98 -2.55 2.88
CA ALA A 445 7.86 -2.63 4.34
C ALA A 445 6.75 -3.61 4.74
N VAL A 446 5.61 -3.54 4.07
CA VAL A 446 4.45 -4.39 4.32
C VAL A 446 4.76 -5.85 3.97
N GLY A 447 5.39 -6.10 2.82
CA GLY A 447 5.80 -7.43 2.41
C GLY A 447 6.75 -8.07 3.42
N ARG A 448 7.69 -7.29 3.96
CA ARG A 448 8.59 -7.75 5.04
C ARG A 448 7.81 -8.06 6.32
N ALA A 449 6.93 -7.17 6.73
CA ALA A 449 6.14 -7.31 7.95
C ALA A 449 5.22 -8.54 7.91
N VAL A 450 4.56 -8.81 6.78
CA VAL A 450 3.73 -10.01 6.58
C VAL A 450 4.58 -11.28 6.57
N ALA A 451 5.75 -11.26 5.94
CA ALA A 451 6.66 -12.41 5.95
C ALA A 451 7.18 -12.73 7.36
N GLU A 452 7.44 -11.72 8.19
CA GLU A 452 7.80 -11.87 9.60
C GLU A 452 6.63 -12.43 10.42
N LEU A 453 5.42 -11.91 10.26
CA LEU A 453 4.23 -12.49 10.92
C LEU A 453 4.05 -13.98 10.60
N ILE A 454 4.16 -14.35 9.31
CA ILE A 454 3.94 -15.72 8.86
C ILE A 454 5.06 -16.68 9.32
N LEU A 455 6.32 -16.25 9.26
CA LEU A 455 7.47 -17.13 9.50
C LEU A 455 8.03 -17.05 10.92
N ASP A 456 7.89 -15.91 11.60
CA ASP A 456 8.40 -15.66 12.95
C ASP A 456 7.29 -15.55 14.01
N GLY A 457 6.03 -15.42 13.59
CA GLY A 457 4.86 -15.32 14.48
C GLY A 457 4.60 -13.93 15.06
N ASP A 458 5.48 -12.95 14.80
CA ASP A 458 5.31 -11.55 15.22
C ASP A 458 6.13 -10.61 14.31
N PHE A 459 5.76 -9.33 14.28
CA PHE A 459 6.52 -8.27 13.62
C PHE A 459 7.92 -8.13 14.23
N GLN A 460 8.99 -8.17 13.42
CA GLN A 460 10.37 -8.06 13.91
C GLN A 460 11.01 -6.72 13.55
N THR A 461 10.73 -6.23 12.34
CA THR A 461 11.37 -5.04 11.79
C THR A 461 10.56 -3.79 12.10
N LEU A 462 9.26 -3.83 11.86
CA LEU A 462 8.32 -2.72 12.04
C LEU A 462 6.99 -3.28 12.56
N SER A 463 6.56 -2.84 13.75
CA SER A 463 5.23 -3.20 14.24
C SER A 463 4.16 -2.44 13.47
N LEU A 464 3.23 -3.18 12.86
CA LEU A 464 2.06 -2.64 12.17
C LEU A 464 0.76 -3.01 12.90
N ASN A 465 0.83 -3.30 14.20
CA ASN A 465 -0.33 -3.74 15.01
C ASN A 465 -1.53 -2.78 14.91
N ARG A 466 -1.30 -1.47 14.80
CA ARG A 466 -2.36 -0.46 14.66
C ARG A 466 -3.07 -0.50 13.30
N LEU A 467 -2.47 -1.13 12.29
CA LEU A 467 -3.07 -1.40 10.98
C LEU A 467 -3.81 -2.75 10.96
N GLY A 468 -3.92 -3.47 12.08
CA GLY A 468 -4.64 -4.74 12.15
C GLY A 468 -6.15 -4.62 11.93
N PHE A 469 -6.78 -5.76 11.61
CA PHE A 469 -8.23 -5.87 11.43
C PHE A 469 -9.00 -5.57 12.73
N ASP A 470 -8.39 -5.85 13.89
CA ASP A 470 -8.98 -5.64 15.22
C ASP A 470 -9.54 -4.23 15.41
N ARG A 471 -8.94 -3.21 14.77
CA ARG A 471 -9.43 -1.83 14.87
C ARG A 471 -10.83 -1.64 14.28
N LEU A 472 -11.21 -2.46 13.30
CA LEU A 472 -12.57 -2.50 12.74
C LEU A 472 -13.55 -3.13 13.72
N VAL A 473 -13.09 -4.16 14.47
CA VAL A 473 -13.89 -4.88 15.45
C VAL A 473 -14.24 -4.01 16.66
N ILE A 474 -13.26 -3.23 17.13
CA ILE A 474 -13.43 -2.35 18.30
C ILE A 474 -13.85 -0.91 17.94
N ASP A 475 -14.13 -0.65 16.66
CA ASP A 475 -14.48 0.65 16.09
C ASP A 475 -13.52 1.79 16.51
N LYS A 476 -12.23 1.61 16.22
CA LYS A 476 -11.16 2.57 16.56
C LYS A 476 -10.38 3.00 15.31
N PRO A 477 -10.90 3.95 14.51
CA PRO A 477 -10.23 4.42 13.31
C PRO A 477 -8.92 5.15 13.63
N ILE A 478 -7.99 5.11 12.68
CA ILE A 478 -6.75 5.90 12.73
C ILE A 478 -6.68 6.78 11.49
N THR A 479 -6.79 8.08 11.67
CA THR A 479 -6.87 9.02 10.54
C THR A 479 -5.50 9.60 10.21
N GLU A 480 -5.18 9.64 8.92
CA GLU A 480 -4.11 10.49 8.42
C GLU A 480 -4.61 11.92 8.27
N ILE A 481 -3.94 12.86 8.92
CA ILE A 481 -4.30 14.28 8.86
C ILE A 481 -3.59 14.97 7.67
N CYS A 482 -2.58 14.32 7.05
CA CYS A 482 -1.73 14.86 5.97
C CYS A 482 -1.84 14.11 4.63
N VAL A 483 -2.95 13.42 4.38
CA VAL A 483 -3.24 12.84 3.06
C VAL A 483 -4.04 13.85 2.24
N VAL A 484 -3.66 13.96 0.97
CA VAL A 484 -4.18 14.94 0.01
C VAL A 484 -5.12 14.27 -0.95
#